data_AF-A0A8B6CRY7-F1
#
_entry.id   AF-A0A8B6CRY7-F1
#
_cell.length_a   1.000
_cell.length_b   1.000
_cell.length_c   1.000
_cell.angle_alpha   90.00
_cell.angle_beta   90.00
_cell.angle_gamma   90.00
#
_symmetry.space_group_name_H-M   'P 1'
#
loop_
_entity.id
_entity.type
_entity.pdbx_description
1 polymer ?
#
loop_
_entity_poly.entity_id
_entity_poly.type
_entity_poly.pdbx_seq_one_letter_code
_entity_poly.pdbx_strand_id
1 'polypeptide(L)'
;MPHSSHKQDLDQISELWRLGRTPIKIGVLKNMLRAYPHAGVAKELYEGFLCGFRLKYSGPRISFISKNLQSANCHKVETLDKLDQEVKAGRMAGPFLEKPISTLRTSPIGLVPKRERLEFSTFLHWLVVERSGVKSLVHYLDDFLFGGPEDTPVCQMMLDTFSDICEELGVPIASEKSVGPVTSLKFLGLVIDTVEMVVRIPQDKLLKLKSLLEPILLNKKITHKDLESVVENTWITNETLHLYTDSCGNSDLGCGAYFDGKWAQYKWPEAWSNMPIMRDITFLELVPIVLAMFIWASNFQNRKILFRIDNMALVSIINKRTAKSKRVMAFIRPLVLFTMQHNIQFKAQHIDGCKNEIADSISRFQLKRFRELAPGAESVPENNPEEFRDLILSLKQTD
;
A
#
# COMPACT_ATOMS: atom_id res chain seq x y z
N MET A 1 -25.87 39.24 5.37
CA MET A 1 -25.62 39.21 3.91
C MET A 1 -24.36 38.38 3.60
N PRO A 2 -24.46 37.05 3.43
CA PRO A 2 -23.36 36.21 2.92
C PRO A 2 -23.75 35.47 1.62
N HIS A 3 -24.63 36.06 0.79
CA HIS A 3 -25.19 35.38 -0.38
C HIS A 3 -24.46 35.65 -1.71
N SER A 4 -23.45 36.54 -1.76
CA SER A 4 -22.77 36.88 -3.01
C SER A 4 -21.54 36.01 -3.33
N SER A 5 -20.73 35.62 -2.34
CA SER A 5 -19.52 34.81 -2.56
C SER A 5 -19.84 33.36 -2.94
N HIS A 6 -20.83 32.75 -2.27
CA HIS A 6 -21.26 31.39 -2.57
C HIS A 6 -21.84 31.22 -3.98
N LYS A 7 -22.47 32.28 -4.52
CA LYS A 7 -23.07 32.25 -5.86
C LYS A 7 -22.00 32.37 -6.95
N GLN A 8 -21.00 33.24 -6.75
CA GLN A 8 -19.82 33.35 -7.63
C GLN A 8 -18.99 32.06 -7.65
N ASP A 9 -18.79 31.40 -6.51
CA ASP A 9 -18.08 30.11 -6.46
C ASP A 9 -18.86 29.00 -7.19
N LEU A 10 -20.20 28.98 -7.08
CA LEU A 10 -21.05 28.01 -7.79
C LEU A 10 -21.06 28.23 -9.31
N ASP A 11 -21.11 29.48 -9.76
CA ASP A 11 -21.04 29.83 -11.17
C ASP A 11 -19.67 29.46 -11.76
N GLN A 12 -18.56 29.72 -11.04
CA GLN A 12 -17.22 29.27 -11.42
C GLN A 12 -17.08 27.74 -11.44
N ILE A 13 -17.66 27.01 -10.48
CA ILE A 13 -17.66 25.54 -10.46
C ILE A 13 -18.43 24.95 -11.65
N SER A 14 -19.50 25.63 -12.11
CA SER A 14 -20.28 25.18 -13.27
C SER A 14 -19.47 25.20 -14.58
N GLU A 15 -18.52 26.13 -14.71
CA GLU A 15 -17.60 26.17 -15.86
C GLU A 15 -16.52 25.09 -15.78
N LEU A 16 -16.08 24.70 -14.56
CA LEU A 16 -15.08 23.65 -14.37
C LEU A 16 -15.55 22.27 -14.86
N TRP A 17 -16.85 21.96 -14.76
CA TRP A 17 -17.39 20.70 -15.27
C TRP A 17 -17.24 20.53 -16.79
N ARG A 18 -16.98 21.63 -17.52
CA ARG A 18 -16.72 21.60 -18.96
C ARG A 18 -15.25 21.35 -19.31
N LEU A 19 -14.34 21.45 -18.34
CA LEU A 19 -12.89 21.40 -18.58
C LEU A 19 -12.36 19.99 -18.81
N GLY A 20 -12.97 18.96 -18.24
CA GLY A 20 -12.61 17.56 -18.45
C GLY A 20 -13.84 16.76 -18.85
N ARG A 21 -13.76 16.03 -19.96
CA ARG A 21 -14.86 15.16 -20.41
C ARG A 21 -14.55 13.72 -20.04
N THR A 22 -15.52 13.04 -19.44
CA THR A 22 -15.43 11.57 -19.34
C THR A 22 -15.51 10.98 -20.74
N PRO A 23 -14.66 10.00 -21.09
CA PRO A 23 -14.80 9.26 -22.34
C PRO A 23 -16.05 8.35 -22.32
N ILE A 24 -16.61 8.08 -21.14
CA ILE A 24 -17.76 7.21 -20.97
C ILE A 24 -19.04 7.88 -21.50
N LYS A 25 -19.76 7.18 -22.39
CA LYS A 25 -21.06 7.61 -22.93
C LYS A 25 -22.15 7.43 -21.87
N ILE A 26 -22.36 8.46 -21.04
CA ILE A 26 -23.26 8.42 -19.87
C ILE A 26 -24.68 7.97 -20.22
N GLY A 27 -25.22 8.35 -21.39
CA GLY A 27 -26.55 7.95 -21.83
C GLY A 27 -26.67 6.43 -22.03
N VAL A 28 -25.64 5.80 -22.60
CA VAL A 28 -25.55 4.34 -22.79
C VAL A 28 -25.38 3.67 -21.42
N LEU A 29 -24.45 4.16 -20.61
CA LEU A 29 -24.19 3.64 -19.27
C LEU A 29 -25.47 3.60 -18.42
N LYS A 30 -26.29 4.66 -18.46
CA LYS A 30 -27.56 4.73 -17.73
C LYS A 30 -28.51 3.58 -18.09
N ASN A 31 -28.58 3.22 -19.37
CA ASN A 31 -29.45 2.16 -19.84
C ASN A 31 -28.94 0.79 -19.37
N MET A 32 -27.64 0.55 -19.46
CA MET A 32 -27.01 -0.71 -19.01
C MET A 32 -27.11 -0.91 -17.50
N LEU A 33 -26.94 0.15 -16.71
CA LEU A 33 -27.00 0.10 -15.25
C LEU A 33 -28.38 -0.27 -14.69
N ARG A 34 -29.47 -0.19 -15.48
CA ARG A 34 -30.81 -0.62 -15.06
C ARG A 34 -30.90 -2.10 -14.77
N ALA A 35 -30.10 -2.91 -15.47
CA ALA A 35 -30.06 -4.35 -15.30
C ALA A 35 -29.02 -4.79 -14.26
N TYR A 36 -28.24 -3.87 -13.67
CA TYR A 36 -27.20 -4.21 -12.72
C TYR A 36 -27.80 -4.64 -11.35
N PRO A 37 -27.45 -5.81 -10.79
CA PRO A 37 -28.09 -6.35 -9.58
C PRO A 37 -27.97 -5.45 -8.34
N HIS A 38 -26.93 -4.64 -8.26
CA HIS A 38 -26.66 -3.77 -7.11
C HIS A 38 -27.09 -2.33 -7.38
N ALA A 39 -28.37 -2.02 -7.13
CA ALA A 39 -28.96 -0.71 -7.41
C ALA A 39 -28.23 0.48 -6.73
N GLY A 40 -27.67 0.28 -5.54
CA GLY A 40 -26.88 1.30 -4.85
C GLY A 40 -25.59 1.65 -5.59
N VAL A 41 -24.85 0.63 -6.02
CA VAL A 41 -23.61 0.78 -6.81
C VAL A 41 -23.94 1.34 -8.20
N ALA A 42 -25.03 0.90 -8.83
CA ALA A 42 -25.50 1.44 -10.10
C ALA A 42 -25.74 2.96 -10.00
N LYS A 43 -26.41 3.40 -8.93
CA LYS A 43 -26.64 4.82 -8.67
C LYS A 43 -25.33 5.57 -8.47
N GLU A 44 -24.41 5.02 -7.66
CA GLU A 44 -23.10 5.63 -7.41
C GLU A 44 -22.25 5.75 -8.68
N LEU A 45 -22.23 4.73 -9.54
CA LEU A 45 -21.52 4.77 -10.82
C LEU A 45 -22.12 5.81 -11.76
N TYR A 46 -23.45 5.84 -11.90
CA TYR A 46 -24.13 6.83 -12.76
C TYR A 46 -23.89 8.26 -12.28
N GLU A 47 -24.11 8.53 -10.99
CA GLU A 47 -23.86 9.85 -10.39
C GLU A 47 -22.37 10.21 -10.42
N GLY A 48 -21.49 9.23 -10.22
CA GLY A 48 -20.04 9.41 -10.22
C GLY A 48 -19.49 9.81 -11.59
N PHE A 49 -19.95 9.19 -12.68
CA PHE A 49 -19.55 9.58 -14.03
C PHE A 49 -20.25 10.85 -14.53
N LEU A 50 -21.44 11.17 -14.01
CA LEU A 50 -22.18 12.38 -14.37
C LEU A 50 -21.67 13.63 -13.64
N CYS A 51 -21.40 13.52 -12.33
CA CYS A 51 -21.13 14.64 -11.43
C CYS A 51 -19.78 14.54 -10.71
N GLY A 52 -19.05 13.44 -10.85
CA GLY A 52 -17.80 13.16 -10.16
C GLY A 52 -17.97 12.25 -8.93
N PHE A 53 -16.92 11.51 -8.58
CA PHE A 53 -16.91 10.57 -7.44
C PHE A 53 -16.52 11.28 -6.13
N ARG A 54 -17.19 10.90 -5.03
CA ARG A 54 -16.89 11.46 -3.70
C ARG A 54 -15.58 10.91 -3.14
N LEU A 55 -14.63 11.80 -2.86
CA LEU A 55 -13.34 11.45 -2.22
C LEU A 55 -13.44 11.23 -0.69
N LYS A 56 -14.67 11.12 -0.14
CA LYS A 56 -14.95 10.93 1.30
C LYS A 56 -14.18 11.90 2.23
N TYR A 57 -13.93 13.13 1.79
CA TYR A 57 -13.28 14.18 2.59
C TYR A 57 -14.32 15.09 3.27
N SER A 58 -14.19 15.26 4.59
CA SER A 58 -15.14 16.00 5.43
C SER A 58 -14.55 17.26 6.09
N GLY A 59 -13.32 17.65 5.72
CA GLY A 59 -12.65 18.83 6.29
C GLY A 59 -12.98 20.15 5.57
N PRO A 60 -12.44 21.29 6.04
CA PRO A 60 -12.66 22.59 5.39
C PRO A 60 -12.03 22.61 3.99
N ARG A 61 -12.72 23.26 3.03
CA ARG A 61 -12.27 23.41 1.64
C ARG A 61 -11.32 24.60 1.50
N ILE A 62 -10.10 24.42 1.98
CA ILE A 62 -9.05 25.45 1.98
C ILE A 62 -8.08 25.17 0.84
N SER A 63 -7.64 26.20 0.12
CA SER A 63 -6.62 26.05 -0.92
C SER A 63 -5.33 25.48 -0.33
N PHE A 64 -4.67 24.59 -1.07
CA PHE A 64 -3.41 23.98 -0.63
C PHE A 64 -2.59 23.55 -1.84
N ILE A 65 -1.28 23.84 -1.83
CA ILE A 65 -0.36 23.39 -2.88
C ILE A 65 0.65 22.44 -2.25
N SER A 66 0.61 21.17 -2.67
CA SER A 66 1.60 20.18 -2.23
C SER A 66 2.88 20.26 -3.08
N LYS A 67 4.04 19.98 -2.48
CA LYS A 67 5.28 19.72 -3.21
C LYS A 67 5.19 18.35 -3.90
N ASN A 68 5.70 18.23 -5.13
CA ASN A 68 5.73 16.96 -5.86
C ASN A 68 6.65 15.92 -5.21
N LEU A 69 6.37 14.63 -5.43
CA LEU A 69 7.21 13.53 -4.94
C LEU A 69 8.58 13.53 -5.66
N GLN A 70 9.62 13.03 -4.98
CA GLN A 70 10.98 12.99 -5.53
C GLN A 70 11.05 12.24 -6.86
N SER A 71 10.22 11.20 -7.07
CA SER A 71 10.12 10.47 -8.33
C SER A 71 9.79 11.36 -9.53
N ALA A 72 8.87 12.32 -9.38
CA ALA A 72 8.49 13.23 -10.45
C ALA A 72 9.62 14.22 -10.77
N ASN A 73 10.40 14.61 -9.74
CA ASN A 73 11.55 15.49 -9.92
C ASN A 73 12.75 14.77 -10.55
N CYS A 74 13.01 13.52 -10.16
CA CYS A 74 14.08 12.70 -10.73
C CYS A 74 13.79 12.29 -12.19
N HIS A 75 12.53 12.16 -12.57
CA HIS A 75 12.08 11.79 -13.93
C HIS A 75 11.23 12.91 -14.55
N LYS A 76 11.77 14.14 -14.58
CA LYS A 76 11.02 15.34 -14.98
C LYS A 76 10.51 15.29 -16.42
N VAL A 77 11.32 14.80 -17.36
CA VAL A 77 10.96 14.69 -18.78
C VAL A 77 9.78 13.72 -18.97
N GLU A 78 9.91 12.49 -18.48
CA GLU A 78 8.84 11.48 -18.54
C GLU A 78 7.55 11.93 -17.85
N THR A 79 7.67 12.69 -16.76
CA THR A 79 6.50 13.23 -16.05
C THR A 79 5.76 14.25 -16.90
N LEU A 80 6.48 15.17 -17.55
CA LEU A 80 5.89 16.17 -18.44
C LEU A 80 5.28 15.52 -19.68
N ASP A 81 5.97 14.58 -20.32
CA ASP A 81 5.46 13.87 -21.50
C ASP A 81 4.15 13.14 -21.20
N LYS A 82 4.04 12.49 -20.03
CA LYS A 82 2.79 11.84 -19.59
C LYS A 82 1.67 12.85 -19.36
N LEU A 83 1.95 13.97 -18.70
CA LEU A 83 0.94 15.02 -18.48
C LEU A 83 0.45 15.59 -19.81
N ASP A 84 1.36 15.87 -20.75
CA ASP A 84 1.02 16.39 -22.07
C ASP A 84 0.16 15.40 -22.88
N GLN A 85 0.44 14.10 -22.77
CA GLN A 85 -0.39 13.06 -23.39
C GLN A 85 -1.80 13.01 -22.80
N GLU A 86 -1.94 13.10 -21.47
CA GLU A 86 -3.24 13.13 -20.79
C GLU A 86 -4.06 14.38 -21.15
N VAL A 87 -3.40 15.53 -21.26
CA VAL A 87 -4.02 16.79 -21.70
C VAL A 87 -4.43 16.72 -23.17
N LYS A 88 -3.55 16.26 -24.08
CA LYS A 88 -3.87 16.08 -25.51
C LYS A 88 -5.02 15.10 -25.72
N ALA A 89 -5.11 14.07 -24.89
CA ALA A 89 -6.21 13.11 -24.91
C ALA A 89 -7.52 13.67 -24.31
N GLY A 90 -7.53 14.91 -23.80
CA GLY A 90 -8.69 15.57 -23.21
C GLY A 90 -9.13 14.97 -21.87
N ARG A 91 -8.31 14.09 -21.26
CA ARG A 91 -8.60 13.44 -19.97
C ARG A 91 -8.25 14.32 -18.78
N MET A 92 -7.28 15.22 -18.95
CA MET A 92 -6.91 16.23 -17.96
C MET A 92 -7.06 17.63 -18.54
N ALA A 93 -7.45 18.58 -17.69
CA ALA A 93 -7.52 19.99 -18.03
C ALA A 93 -6.27 20.72 -17.51
N GLY A 94 -5.77 21.67 -18.31
CA GLY A 94 -4.54 22.41 -18.02
C GLY A 94 -3.43 22.09 -19.01
N PRO A 95 -2.15 22.31 -18.67
CA PRO A 95 -1.69 22.99 -17.46
C PRO A 95 -2.23 24.42 -17.41
N PHE A 96 -2.67 24.86 -16.22
CA PHE A 96 -3.15 26.24 -16.02
C PHE A 96 -2.01 27.10 -15.50
N LEU A 97 -1.88 28.32 -16.04
CA LEU A 97 -0.90 29.32 -15.57
C LEU A 97 -1.28 29.86 -14.18
N GLU A 98 -2.57 29.96 -13.90
CA GLU A 98 -3.13 30.39 -12.62
C GLU A 98 -4.14 29.38 -12.09
N LYS A 99 -4.45 29.44 -10.79
CA LYS A 99 -5.41 28.50 -10.19
C LYS A 99 -6.81 28.73 -10.79
N PRO A 100 -7.44 27.71 -11.39
CA PRO A 100 -8.78 27.85 -11.96
C PRO A 100 -9.86 28.07 -10.90
N ILE A 101 -9.61 27.71 -9.63
CA ILE A 101 -10.45 28.07 -8.48
C ILE A 101 -9.61 28.46 -7.27
N SER A 102 -10.10 29.43 -6.51
CA SER A 102 -9.45 29.97 -5.31
C SER A 102 -9.22 28.90 -4.23
N THR A 103 -10.12 27.92 -4.12
CA THR A 103 -10.08 26.83 -3.13
C THR A 103 -9.38 25.56 -3.62
N LEU A 104 -8.73 25.58 -4.80
CA LEU A 104 -8.09 24.40 -5.37
C LEU A 104 -7.04 23.79 -4.42
N ARG A 105 -7.13 22.48 -4.20
CA ARG A 105 -6.12 21.68 -3.52
C ARG A 105 -5.39 20.82 -4.52
N THR A 106 -4.08 21.00 -4.65
CA THR A 106 -3.26 20.14 -5.51
C THR A 106 -2.62 19.02 -4.70
N SER A 107 -2.78 17.79 -5.18
CA SER A 107 -2.08 16.63 -4.65
C SER A 107 -0.67 16.56 -5.24
N PRO A 108 0.32 15.99 -4.52
CA PRO A 108 1.66 15.82 -5.06
C PRO A 108 1.61 14.92 -6.29
N ILE A 109 2.26 15.34 -7.38
CA ILE A 109 2.48 14.46 -8.53
C ILE A 109 3.65 13.53 -8.20
N GLY A 110 3.46 12.26 -8.47
CA GLY A 110 4.50 11.25 -8.39
C GLY A 110 4.25 10.12 -9.37
N LEU A 111 5.31 9.42 -9.73
CA LEU A 111 5.22 8.20 -10.50
C LEU A 111 5.03 7.07 -9.49
N VAL A 112 3.80 6.57 -9.39
CA VAL A 112 3.41 5.53 -8.43
C VAL A 112 2.75 4.38 -9.21
N PRO A 113 3.00 3.12 -8.88
CA PRO A 113 2.20 2.02 -9.39
C PRO A 113 0.72 2.19 -9.00
N LYS A 114 -0.19 1.92 -9.95
CA LYS A 114 -1.63 2.17 -9.83
C LYS A 114 -2.23 1.55 -8.55
N ARG A 115 -3.09 2.31 -7.87
CA ARG A 115 -3.95 1.81 -6.79
C ARG A 115 -5.31 1.40 -7.34
N GLU A 116 -5.88 0.39 -6.69
CA GLU A 116 -7.06 -0.35 -7.11
C GLU A 116 -8.36 0.47 -7.05
N ARG A 117 -9.15 0.42 -8.13
CA ARG A 117 -10.58 0.74 -8.13
C ARG A 117 -11.31 -0.45 -8.75
N LEU A 118 -11.74 -1.37 -7.91
CA LEU A 118 -12.32 -2.67 -8.33
C LEU A 118 -13.74 -2.54 -8.92
N GLU A 119 -14.46 -1.47 -8.59
CA GLU A 119 -15.91 -1.38 -8.83
C GLU A 119 -16.30 -1.31 -10.32
N PHE A 120 -15.55 -0.57 -11.14
CA PHE A 120 -15.89 -0.43 -12.58
C PHE A 120 -15.48 -1.65 -13.41
N SER A 121 -14.32 -2.24 -13.12
CA SER A 121 -13.86 -3.46 -13.80
C SER A 121 -14.75 -4.66 -13.47
N THR A 122 -15.24 -4.74 -12.23
CA THR A 122 -16.24 -5.75 -11.84
C THR A 122 -17.55 -5.56 -12.60
N PHE A 123 -17.99 -4.32 -12.82
CA PHE A 123 -19.16 -4.03 -13.67
C PHE A 123 -18.94 -4.48 -15.13
N LEU A 124 -17.78 -4.18 -15.73
CA LEU A 124 -17.46 -4.64 -17.08
C LEU A 124 -17.42 -6.17 -17.17
N HIS A 125 -16.81 -6.83 -16.18
CA HIS A 125 -16.81 -8.30 -16.11
C HIS A 125 -18.25 -8.84 -16.14
N TRP A 126 -19.12 -8.34 -15.27
CA TRP A 126 -20.52 -8.78 -15.22
C TRP A 126 -21.22 -8.59 -16.57
N LEU A 127 -21.04 -7.43 -17.21
CA LEU A 127 -21.70 -7.12 -18.48
C LEU A 127 -21.26 -8.05 -19.62
N VAL A 128 -19.98 -8.43 -19.65
CA VAL A 128 -19.46 -9.41 -20.62
C VAL A 128 -20.07 -10.78 -20.38
N VAL A 129 -20.11 -11.25 -19.13
CA VAL A 129 -20.71 -12.55 -18.79
C VAL A 129 -22.20 -12.57 -19.15
N GLU A 130 -22.92 -11.48 -18.87
CA GLU A 130 -24.35 -11.36 -19.18
C GLU A 130 -24.62 -11.37 -20.69
N ARG A 131 -23.83 -10.63 -21.48
CA ARG A 131 -24.03 -10.56 -22.94
C ARG A 131 -23.54 -11.78 -23.69
N SER A 132 -22.42 -12.36 -23.27
CA SER A 132 -21.84 -13.53 -23.93
C SER A 132 -22.47 -14.85 -23.48
N GLY A 133 -23.07 -14.90 -22.29
CA GLY A 133 -23.54 -16.13 -21.65
C GLY A 133 -22.41 -17.04 -21.17
N VAL A 134 -21.15 -16.62 -21.26
CA VAL A 134 -19.96 -17.42 -20.97
C VAL A 134 -19.33 -16.96 -19.66
N LYS A 135 -19.07 -17.90 -18.74
CA LYS A 135 -18.54 -17.62 -17.40
C LYS A 135 -17.01 -17.71 -17.29
N SER A 136 -16.32 -18.15 -18.34
CA SER A 136 -14.86 -18.31 -18.37
C SER A 136 -14.14 -16.99 -18.60
N LEU A 137 -14.47 -15.99 -17.77
CA LEU A 137 -13.83 -14.69 -17.70
C LEU A 137 -13.17 -14.55 -16.33
N VAL A 138 -11.91 -14.14 -16.29
CA VAL A 138 -11.22 -13.72 -15.06
C VAL A 138 -10.76 -12.29 -15.26
N HIS A 139 -10.90 -11.44 -14.24
CA HIS A 139 -10.35 -10.09 -14.29
C HIS A 139 -9.57 -9.80 -13.01
N TYR A 140 -8.53 -8.99 -13.12
CA TYR A 140 -7.76 -8.46 -12.01
C TYR A 140 -7.47 -6.99 -12.26
N LEU A 141 -8.08 -6.11 -11.47
CA LEU A 141 -8.02 -4.66 -11.68
C LEU A 141 -8.41 -4.27 -13.11
N ASP A 142 -7.48 -3.79 -13.92
CA ASP A 142 -7.72 -3.34 -15.28
C ASP A 142 -7.49 -4.47 -16.33
N ASP A 143 -6.97 -5.63 -15.92
CA ASP A 143 -6.59 -6.73 -16.81
C ASP A 143 -7.69 -7.80 -16.89
N PHE A 144 -8.09 -8.19 -18.11
CA PHE A 144 -9.12 -9.20 -18.37
C PHE A 144 -8.51 -10.40 -19.11
N LEU A 145 -8.89 -11.61 -18.71
CA LEU A 145 -8.47 -12.87 -19.29
C LEU A 145 -9.70 -13.70 -19.69
N PHE A 146 -9.78 -14.04 -20.97
CA PHE A 146 -10.83 -14.89 -21.53
C PHE A 146 -10.30 -16.31 -21.74
N GLY A 147 -11.01 -17.30 -21.22
CA GLY A 147 -10.71 -18.71 -21.43
C GLY A 147 -11.81 -19.39 -22.22
N GLY A 148 -11.46 -20.38 -23.02
CA GLY A 148 -12.42 -21.15 -23.83
C GLY A 148 -11.86 -22.54 -24.14
N PRO A 149 -12.71 -23.53 -24.43
CA PRO A 149 -12.26 -24.85 -24.85
C PRO A 149 -11.45 -24.80 -26.15
N GLU A 150 -10.56 -25.77 -26.33
CA GLU A 150 -9.81 -25.97 -27.58
C GLU A 150 -10.75 -26.10 -28.78
N ASP A 151 -10.30 -25.59 -29.94
CA ASP A 151 -11.04 -25.60 -31.21
C ASP A 151 -12.43 -24.92 -31.18
N THR A 152 -12.69 -24.07 -30.19
CA THR A 152 -13.92 -23.28 -30.12
C THR A 152 -13.68 -21.79 -30.40
N PRO A 153 -14.64 -21.08 -31.02
CA PRO A 153 -14.54 -19.64 -31.23
C PRO A 153 -14.83 -18.82 -29.96
N VAL A 154 -14.98 -19.46 -28.79
CA VAL A 154 -15.44 -18.82 -27.55
C VAL A 154 -14.54 -17.66 -27.14
N CYS A 155 -13.22 -17.83 -27.18
CA CYS A 155 -12.28 -16.76 -26.82
C CYS A 155 -12.40 -15.56 -27.76
N GLN A 156 -12.55 -15.79 -29.07
CA GLN A 156 -12.70 -14.72 -30.04
C GLN A 156 -14.03 -14.00 -29.83
N MET A 157 -15.13 -14.75 -29.68
CA MET A 157 -16.46 -14.21 -29.42
C MET A 157 -16.50 -13.36 -28.14
N MET A 158 -15.84 -13.79 -27.06
CA MET A 158 -15.75 -13.00 -25.83
C MET A 158 -14.93 -11.74 -25.99
N LEU A 159 -13.83 -11.80 -26.74
CA LEU A 159 -12.98 -10.63 -27.03
C LEU A 159 -13.74 -9.60 -27.89
N ASP A 160 -14.49 -10.06 -28.88
CA ASP A 160 -15.35 -9.22 -29.73
C ASP A 160 -16.46 -8.58 -28.88
N THR A 161 -17.15 -9.39 -28.07
CA THR A 161 -18.20 -8.89 -27.15
C THR A 161 -17.65 -7.83 -26.19
N PHE A 162 -16.46 -8.04 -25.63
CA PHE A 162 -15.81 -7.08 -24.75
C PHE A 162 -15.45 -5.79 -25.49
N SER A 163 -14.93 -5.91 -26.72
CA SER A 163 -14.58 -4.77 -27.56
C SER A 163 -15.81 -3.94 -27.92
N ASP A 164 -16.90 -4.59 -28.31
CA ASP A 164 -18.19 -3.95 -28.60
C ASP A 164 -18.75 -3.22 -27.37
N ILE A 165 -18.72 -3.85 -26.20
CA ILE A 165 -19.12 -3.23 -24.93
C ILE A 165 -18.29 -1.98 -24.65
N CYS A 166 -16.97 -2.07 -24.84
CA CYS A 166 -16.07 -0.94 -24.57
C CYS A 166 -16.30 0.20 -25.57
N GLU A 167 -16.52 -0.09 -26.85
CA GLU A 167 -16.86 0.93 -27.85
C GLU A 167 -18.22 1.57 -27.58
N GLU A 168 -19.22 0.78 -27.21
CA GLU A 168 -20.56 1.25 -26.85
C GLU A 168 -20.51 2.13 -25.60
N LEU A 169 -19.75 1.74 -24.58
CA LEU A 169 -19.57 2.51 -23.36
C LEU A 169 -18.60 3.69 -23.50
N GLY A 170 -17.72 3.69 -24.51
CA GLY A 170 -16.62 4.66 -24.63
C GLY A 170 -15.43 4.38 -23.71
N VAL A 171 -15.23 3.11 -23.31
CA VAL A 171 -14.04 2.68 -22.55
C VAL A 171 -12.86 2.53 -23.52
N PRO A 172 -11.75 3.26 -23.32
CA PRO A 172 -10.59 3.14 -24.19
C PRO A 172 -9.85 1.82 -23.94
N ILE A 173 -9.64 1.03 -25.01
CA ILE A 173 -8.83 -0.19 -24.97
C ILE A 173 -7.43 0.12 -25.50
N ALA A 174 -6.41 -0.40 -24.83
CA ALA A 174 -5.02 -0.39 -25.31
C ALA A 174 -4.81 -1.54 -26.31
N SER A 175 -5.15 -1.31 -27.58
CA SER A 175 -5.12 -2.35 -28.63
C SER A 175 -3.72 -2.94 -28.83
N GLU A 176 -2.66 -2.19 -28.53
CA GLU A 176 -1.27 -2.64 -28.59
C GLU A 176 -0.90 -3.64 -27.48
N LYS A 177 -1.74 -3.74 -26.44
CA LYS A 177 -1.57 -4.68 -25.31
C LYS A 177 -2.59 -5.82 -25.34
N SER A 178 -3.65 -5.68 -26.13
CA SER A 178 -4.62 -6.75 -26.34
C SER A 178 -3.98 -7.86 -27.17
N VAL A 179 -4.06 -9.08 -26.66
CA VAL A 179 -3.61 -10.28 -27.37
C VAL A 179 -4.86 -11.04 -27.78
N GLY A 180 -4.89 -11.47 -29.05
CA GLY A 180 -5.97 -12.31 -29.56
C GLY A 180 -5.99 -13.70 -28.92
N PRO A 181 -6.89 -14.59 -29.37
CA PRO A 181 -6.90 -15.98 -28.93
C PRO A 181 -5.55 -16.64 -29.23
N VAL A 182 -4.85 -17.03 -28.17
CA VAL A 182 -3.56 -17.70 -28.24
C VAL A 182 -3.48 -18.75 -27.14
N THR A 183 -2.64 -19.76 -27.35
CA THR A 183 -2.41 -20.83 -26.39
C THR A 183 -1.31 -20.49 -25.37
N SER A 184 -0.57 -19.39 -25.58
CA SER A 184 0.49 -18.93 -24.69
C SER A 184 0.49 -17.41 -24.59
N LEU A 185 0.25 -16.86 -23.39
CA LEU A 185 0.18 -15.40 -23.19
C LEU A 185 0.70 -14.97 -21.82
N LYS A 186 1.09 -13.69 -21.70
CA LYS A 186 1.51 -13.08 -20.43
C LYS A 186 0.31 -12.47 -19.70
N PHE A 187 -0.01 -12.95 -18.51
CA PHE A 187 -1.06 -12.41 -17.63
C PHE A 187 -0.52 -12.21 -16.21
N LEU A 188 -0.75 -11.03 -15.61
CA LEU A 188 -0.23 -10.65 -14.28
C LEU A 188 1.29 -10.88 -14.09
N GLY A 189 2.05 -10.76 -15.19
CA GLY A 189 3.50 -10.92 -15.18
C GLY A 189 4.00 -12.37 -15.15
N LEU A 190 3.11 -13.35 -15.37
CA LEU A 190 3.42 -14.77 -15.59
C LEU A 190 3.01 -15.16 -17.02
N VAL A 191 3.64 -16.19 -17.59
CA VAL A 191 3.21 -16.81 -18.85
C VAL A 191 2.28 -17.97 -18.51
N ILE A 192 1.08 -17.96 -19.06
CA ILE A 192 0.15 -19.09 -19.02
C ILE A 192 0.28 -19.80 -20.37
N ASP A 193 0.58 -21.10 -20.34
CA ASP A 193 0.72 -21.95 -21.52
C ASP A 193 -0.27 -23.12 -21.43
N THR A 194 -1.27 -23.12 -22.32
CA THR A 194 -2.35 -24.11 -22.31
C THR A 194 -1.99 -25.39 -23.08
N VAL A 195 -0.92 -25.40 -23.87
CA VAL A 195 -0.45 -26.62 -24.54
C VAL A 195 0.37 -27.46 -23.56
N GLU A 196 1.34 -26.83 -22.92
CA GLU A 196 2.17 -27.48 -21.89
C GLU A 196 1.44 -27.62 -20.55
N MET A 197 0.29 -26.94 -20.39
CA MET A 197 -0.51 -26.88 -19.17
C MET A 197 0.30 -26.40 -17.95
N VAL A 198 1.08 -25.33 -18.15
CA VAL A 198 1.94 -24.74 -17.11
C VAL A 198 1.76 -23.23 -16.99
N VAL A 199 1.94 -22.72 -15.77
CA VAL A 199 2.18 -21.29 -15.51
C VAL A 199 3.65 -21.12 -15.18
N ARG A 200 4.36 -20.29 -15.95
CA ARG A 200 5.81 -20.11 -15.81
C ARG A 200 6.22 -18.65 -15.75
N ILE A 201 7.38 -18.40 -15.14
CA ILE A 201 7.99 -17.08 -15.14
C ILE A 201 8.48 -16.76 -16.57
N PRO A 202 8.18 -15.57 -17.12
CA PRO A 202 8.68 -15.15 -18.42
C PRO A 202 10.21 -15.28 -18.54
N GLN A 203 10.69 -15.72 -19.70
CA GLN A 203 12.11 -15.98 -19.92
C GLN A 203 12.97 -14.73 -19.73
N ASP A 204 12.46 -13.55 -20.07
CA ASP A 204 13.11 -12.26 -19.84
C ASP A 204 13.33 -11.98 -18.35
N LYS A 205 12.35 -12.27 -17.50
CA LYS A 205 12.50 -12.18 -16.04
C LYS A 205 13.50 -13.21 -15.52
N LEU A 206 13.47 -14.44 -16.04
CA LEU A 206 14.44 -15.49 -15.65
C LEU A 206 15.87 -15.10 -16.03
N LEU A 207 16.10 -14.60 -17.24
CA LEU A 207 17.41 -14.13 -17.69
C LEU A 207 17.91 -12.97 -16.83
N LYS A 208 17.02 -12.01 -16.51
CA LYS A 208 17.35 -10.91 -15.60
C LYS A 208 17.75 -11.42 -14.21
N LEU A 209 16.97 -12.33 -13.62
CA LEU A 209 17.30 -12.94 -12.32
C LEU A 209 18.60 -13.72 -12.37
N LYS A 210 18.85 -14.51 -13.43
CA LYS A 210 20.13 -15.21 -13.63
C LYS A 210 21.29 -14.25 -13.71
N SER A 211 21.17 -13.16 -14.48
CA SER A 211 22.22 -12.15 -14.59
C SER A 211 22.53 -11.43 -13.27
N LEU A 212 21.57 -11.35 -12.35
CA LEU A 212 21.78 -10.84 -10.99
C LEU A 212 22.42 -11.88 -10.07
N LEU A 213 22.06 -13.16 -10.23
CA LEU A 213 22.54 -14.26 -9.39
C LEU A 213 23.96 -14.73 -9.74
N GLU A 214 24.32 -14.76 -11.01
CA GLU A 214 25.63 -15.26 -11.48
C GLU A 214 26.82 -14.53 -10.83
N PRO A 215 26.88 -13.18 -10.75
CA PRO A 215 27.96 -12.48 -10.05
C PRO A 215 27.98 -12.76 -8.56
N ILE A 216 26.81 -12.92 -7.94
CA ILE A 216 26.66 -13.16 -6.50
C ILE A 216 27.19 -14.55 -6.14
N LEU A 217 26.89 -15.57 -6.96
CA LEU A 217 27.34 -16.95 -6.76
C LEU A 217 28.86 -17.11 -6.90
N LEU A 218 29.52 -16.24 -7.67
CA LEU A 218 30.97 -16.24 -7.84
C LEU A 218 31.74 -15.58 -6.69
N ASN A 219 31.05 -14.80 -5.84
CA ASN A 219 31.69 -14.07 -4.76
C ASN A 219 31.89 -14.94 -3.52
N LYS A 220 33.13 -14.99 -2.98
CA LYS A 220 33.43 -15.67 -1.71
C LYS A 220 32.71 -15.07 -0.49
N LYS A 221 32.24 -13.82 -0.61
CA LYS A 221 31.46 -13.09 0.40
C LYS A 221 30.41 -12.27 -0.32
N ILE A 222 29.18 -12.36 0.15
CA ILE A 222 28.03 -11.63 -0.40
C ILE A 222 27.62 -10.59 0.63
N THR A 223 27.32 -9.36 0.19
CA THR A 223 26.82 -8.33 1.11
C THR A 223 25.30 -8.45 1.25
N HIS A 224 24.74 -7.91 2.34
CA HIS A 224 23.29 -7.84 2.52
C HIS A 224 22.57 -7.15 1.34
N LYS A 225 23.21 -6.14 0.77
CA LYS A 225 22.68 -5.34 -0.34
C LYS A 225 22.59 -6.13 -1.64
N ASP A 226 23.50 -7.08 -1.84
CA ASP A 226 23.50 -7.96 -3.02
C ASP A 226 22.33 -8.95 -2.95
N LEU A 227 22.07 -9.53 -1.77
CA LEU A 227 20.91 -10.39 -1.53
C LEU A 227 19.58 -9.63 -1.64
N GLU A 228 19.52 -8.39 -1.15
CA GLU A 228 18.34 -7.52 -1.28
C GLU A 228 17.92 -7.28 -2.74
N SER A 229 18.88 -7.28 -3.68
CA SER A 229 18.65 -6.99 -5.09
C SER A 229 17.95 -8.13 -5.86
N VAL A 230 18.01 -9.35 -5.34
CA VAL A 230 17.52 -10.57 -6.01
C VAL A 230 16.11 -10.98 -5.57
N VAL A 231 15.80 -10.85 -4.28
CA VAL A 231 14.50 -11.24 -3.71
C VAL A 231 13.52 -10.07 -3.91
N GLU A 232 12.36 -10.33 -4.48
CA GLU A 232 11.36 -9.33 -4.89
C GLU A 232 11.01 -8.31 -3.79
N ASN A 233 10.58 -7.12 -4.24
CA ASN A 233 11.26 -5.87 -3.88
C ASN A 233 10.36 -4.83 -3.21
N THR A 234 9.31 -5.26 -2.53
CA THR A 234 8.37 -4.34 -1.88
C THR A 234 8.51 -4.42 -0.36
N TRP A 235 9.03 -3.33 0.19
CA TRP A 235 9.00 -3.10 1.62
C TRP A 235 7.54 -2.92 2.06
N ILE A 236 7.05 -3.83 2.89
CA ILE A 236 5.73 -3.71 3.53
C ILE A 236 5.91 -2.75 4.70
N THR A 237 5.17 -1.64 4.71
CA THR A 237 5.23 -0.72 5.84
C THR A 237 4.57 -1.37 7.05
N ASN A 238 5.00 -0.95 8.24
CA ASN A 238 4.36 -1.33 9.49
C ASN A 238 2.85 -1.00 9.48
N GLU A 239 2.42 0.07 8.81
CA GLU A 239 0.99 0.38 8.64
C GLU A 239 0.26 -0.64 7.78
N THR A 240 0.83 -1.10 6.67
CA THR A 240 0.21 -2.14 5.83
C THR A 240 0.18 -3.49 6.55
N LEU A 241 1.18 -3.75 7.39
CA LEU A 241 1.25 -4.94 8.23
C LEU A 241 0.35 -4.85 9.47
N HIS A 242 -0.28 -3.69 9.73
CA HIS A 242 -0.99 -3.39 10.97
C HIS A 242 -0.10 -3.64 12.21
N LEU A 243 1.20 -3.39 12.09
CA LEU A 243 2.21 -3.53 13.13
C LEU A 243 2.52 -2.16 13.76
N TYR A 244 2.21 -2.02 15.03
CA TYR A 244 2.33 -0.79 15.77
C TYR A 244 3.03 -1.05 17.09
N THR A 245 4.07 -0.28 17.37
CA THR A 245 4.88 -0.40 18.59
C THR A 245 5.01 0.95 19.25
N ASP A 246 4.94 1.00 20.57
CA ASP A 246 5.15 2.21 21.34
C ASP A 246 5.66 1.91 22.76
N SER A 247 6.30 2.90 23.37
CA SER A 247 6.87 2.80 24.72
C SER A 247 6.60 4.07 25.52
N CYS A 248 6.31 3.93 26.81
CA CYS A 248 6.14 5.07 27.70
C CYS A 248 7.40 5.35 28.52
N GLY A 249 7.87 6.60 28.54
CA GLY A 249 8.99 7.05 29.37
C GLY A 249 8.69 7.15 30.88
N ASN A 250 7.49 6.76 31.33
CA ASN A 250 7.12 6.70 32.74
C ASN A 250 7.36 5.29 33.29
N SER A 251 8.11 5.17 34.39
CA SER A 251 8.47 3.90 35.03
C SER A 251 7.28 3.09 35.56
N ASP A 252 6.14 3.74 35.84
CA ASP A 252 4.94 3.05 36.32
C ASP A 252 4.15 2.37 35.18
N LEU A 253 4.51 2.67 33.93
CA LEU A 253 3.87 2.17 32.72
C LEU A 253 4.78 1.12 32.05
N GLY A 254 4.82 1.12 30.72
CA GLY A 254 5.45 0.03 29.99
C GLY A 254 5.58 0.31 28.50
N CYS A 255 5.64 -0.76 27.73
CA CYS A 255 5.52 -0.74 26.29
C CYS A 255 4.36 -1.58 25.80
N GLY A 256 3.95 -1.28 24.57
CA GLY A 256 2.86 -1.92 23.89
C GLY A 256 3.22 -2.26 22.45
N ALA A 257 2.72 -3.39 21.98
CA ALA A 257 2.79 -3.78 20.58
C ALA A 257 1.41 -4.29 20.13
N TYR A 258 1.06 -3.97 18.89
CA TYR A 258 -0.15 -4.46 18.23
C TYR A 258 0.23 -4.98 16.85
N PHE A 259 -0.33 -6.11 16.47
CA PHE A 259 -0.13 -6.74 15.17
C PHE A 259 -1.42 -7.43 14.73
N ASP A 260 -2.09 -6.89 13.72
CA ASP A 260 -3.24 -7.52 13.04
C ASP A 260 -4.30 -8.13 13.99
N GLY A 261 -4.75 -7.34 14.96
CA GLY A 261 -5.76 -7.76 15.96
C GLY A 261 -5.16 -8.43 17.20
N LYS A 262 -3.91 -8.90 17.13
CA LYS A 262 -3.14 -9.37 18.28
C LYS A 262 -2.45 -8.21 18.96
N TRP A 263 -2.21 -8.34 20.25
CA TRP A 263 -1.56 -7.29 21.01
C TRP A 263 -0.78 -7.87 22.18
N ALA A 264 0.28 -7.17 22.57
CA ALA A 264 1.12 -7.51 23.71
C ALA A 264 1.42 -6.24 24.50
N GLN A 265 1.55 -6.40 25.81
CA GLN A 265 1.96 -5.31 26.70
C GLN A 265 2.97 -5.83 27.71
N TYR A 266 3.95 -4.99 28.06
CA TYR A 266 4.95 -5.31 29.06
C TYR A 266 5.14 -4.13 30.00
N LYS A 267 4.97 -4.35 31.31
CA LYS A 267 5.20 -3.33 32.34
C LYS A 267 6.68 -3.22 32.65
N TRP A 268 7.19 -2.00 32.81
CA TRP A 268 8.58 -1.81 33.19
C TRP A 268 8.89 -2.43 34.56
N PRO A 269 10.08 -3.01 34.74
CA PRO A 269 10.51 -3.46 36.05
C PRO A 269 10.54 -2.30 37.05
N GLU A 270 10.03 -2.51 38.26
CA GLU A 270 10.05 -1.49 39.32
C GLU A 270 11.47 -0.99 39.62
N ALA A 271 12.47 -1.87 39.44
CA ALA A 271 13.88 -1.55 39.58
C ALA A 271 14.40 -0.49 38.60
N TRP A 272 13.67 -0.17 37.52
CA TRP A 272 14.02 0.90 36.59
C TRP A 272 13.54 2.28 37.04
N SER A 273 12.71 2.34 38.09
CA SER A 273 12.21 3.61 38.62
C SER A 273 13.38 4.54 39.01
N ASN A 274 13.34 5.78 38.50
CA ASN A 274 14.38 6.80 38.65
C ASN A 274 15.78 6.45 38.09
N MET A 275 15.93 5.36 37.36
CA MET A 275 17.22 4.95 36.77
C MET A 275 17.51 5.67 35.44
N PRO A 276 18.79 5.84 35.05
CA PRO A 276 19.17 6.45 33.77
C PRO A 276 18.57 5.77 32.54
N ILE A 277 18.26 4.48 32.63
CA ILE A 277 17.61 3.71 31.55
C ILE A 277 16.27 4.31 31.11
N MET A 278 15.52 4.91 32.04
CA MET A 278 14.23 5.55 31.74
C MET A 278 14.36 6.89 31.00
N ARG A 279 15.60 7.42 30.90
CA ARG A 279 15.90 8.63 30.11
C ARG A 279 16.41 8.30 28.70
N ASP A 280 16.71 7.03 28.43
CA ASP A 280 17.21 6.57 27.13
C ASP A 280 16.04 6.24 26.20
N ILE A 281 15.43 7.30 25.63
CA ILE A 281 14.26 7.19 24.74
C ILE A 281 14.52 6.25 23.56
N THR A 282 15.74 6.28 23.00
CA THR A 282 16.10 5.40 21.87
C THR A 282 16.09 3.93 22.26
N PHE A 283 16.56 3.61 23.46
CA PHE A 283 16.45 2.26 24.00
C PHE A 283 14.98 1.89 24.27
N LEU A 284 14.21 2.74 24.95
CA LEU A 284 12.83 2.45 25.30
C LEU A 284 11.96 2.16 24.06
N GLU A 285 12.14 2.92 22.98
CA GLU A 285 11.43 2.71 21.71
C GLU A 285 11.87 1.44 20.96
N LEU A 286 13.12 0.99 21.17
CA LEU A 286 13.60 -0.28 20.60
C LEU A 286 12.95 -1.50 21.27
N VAL A 287 12.65 -1.42 22.58
CA VAL A 287 12.11 -2.55 23.34
C VAL A 287 10.83 -3.16 22.73
N PRO A 288 9.76 -2.40 22.41
CA PRO A 288 8.54 -2.98 21.84
C PRO A 288 8.76 -3.55 20.43
N ILE A 289 9.71 -3.04 19.65
CA ILE A 289 10.10 -3.64 18.36
C ILE A 289 10.68 -5.04 18.58
N VAL A 290 11.56 -5.18 19.57
CA VAL A 290 12.14 -6.49 19.91
C VAL A 290 11.10 -7.42 20.52
N LEU A 291 10.21 -6.93 21.40
CA LEU A 291 9.09 -7.72 21.93
C LEU A 291 8.24 -8.30 20.80
N ALA A 292 7.86 -7.48 19.81
CA ALA A 292 7.10 -7.93 18.65
C ALA A 292 7.83 -9.05 17.88
N MET A 293 9.16 -9.04 17.83
CA MET A 293 9.94 -10.10 17.18
C MET A 293 9.95 -11.39 17.98
N PHE A 294 10.09 -11.32 19.30
CA PHE A 294 10.01 -12.52 20.14
C PHE A 294 8.65 -13.22 20.03
N ILE A 295 7.57 -12.46 19.84
CA ILE A 295 6.21 -13.02 19.76
C ILE A 295 5.85 -13.44 18.33
N TRP A 296 6.16 -12.62 17.32
CA TRP A 296 5.58 -12.74 15.97
C TRP A 296 6.61 -12.96 14.84
N ALA A 297 7.88 -13.29 15.12
CA ALA A 297 8.88 -13.50 14.06
C ALA A 297 8.45 -14.55 13.01
N SER A 298 7.76 -15.61 13.42
CA SER A 298 7.21 -16.62 12.50
C SER A 298 6.15 -16.05 11.55
N ASN A 299 5.32 -15.12 12.00
CA ASN A 299 4.34 -14.42 11.16
C ASN A 299 5.00 -13.48 10.14
N PHE A 300 6.20 -13.00 10.45
CA PHE A 300 6.99 -12.13 9.60
C PHE A 300 7.91 -12.88 8.64
N GLN A 301 7.93 -14.22 8.68
CA GLN A 301 8.87 -15.05 7.92
C GLN A 301 8.84 -14.72 6.42
N ASN A 302 10.04 -14.62 5.82
CA ASN A 302 10.24 -14.30 4.40
C ASN A 302 9.72 -12.91 3.95
N ARG A 303 9.48 -11.96 4.88
CA ARG A 303 8.99 -10.61 4.54
C ARG A 303 10.08 -9.54 4.65
N LYS A 304 9.91 -8.46 3.86
CA LYS A 304 10.66 -7.19 4.00
C LYS A 304 9.77 -6.17 4.69
N ILE A 305 10.15 -5.71 5.88
CA ILE A 305 9.34 -4.83 6.71
C ILE A 305 10.05 -3.49 6.90
N LEU A 306 9.34 -2.40 6.58
CA LEU A 306 9.80 -1.04 6.77
C LEU A 306 9.14 -0.42 8.00
N PHE A 307 9.94 -0.18 9.04
CA PHE A 307 9.52 0.55 10.21
C PHE A 307 9.52 2.05 9.94
N ARG A 308 8.38 2.69 10.15
CA ARG A 308 8.27 4.15 10.20
C ARG A 308 8.43 4.61 11.63
N ILE A 309 9.54 5.30 11.89
CA ILE A 309 9.97 5.68 13.25
C ILE A 309 10.26 7.19 13.25
N ASP A 310 9.82 7.90 14.29
CA ASP A 310 10.03 9.33 14.48
C ASP A 310 11.33 9.67 15.25
N ASN A 311 12.02 8.67 15.77
CA ASN A 311 13.36 8.79 16.34
C ASN A 311 14.48 8.47 15.33
N MET A 312 15.16 9.53 14.92
CA MET A 312 16.35 9.50 14.05
C MET A 312 17.48 8.57 14.51
N ALA A 313 17.76 8.51 15.81
CA ALA A 313 18.84 7.67 16.34
C ALA A 313 18.48 6.19 16.17
N LEU A 314 17.24 5.83 16.50
CA LEU A 314 16.73 4.46 16.33
C LEU A 314 16.71 4.04 14.86
N VAL A 315 16.29 4.94 13.95
CA VAL A 315 16.38 4.71 12.49
C VAL A 315 17.81 4.38 12.07
N SER A 316 18.81 5.11 12.57
CA SER A 316 20.22 4.84 12.25
C SER A 316 20.67 3.48 12.77
N ILE A 317 20.28 3.15 14.00
CA ILE A 317 20.67 1.90 14.68
C ILE A 317 20.10 0.68 13.97
N ILE A 318 18.80 0.68 13.63
CA ILE A 318 18.16 -0.45 12.93
C ILE A 318 18.81 -0.66 11.56
N ASN A 319 19.02 0.41 10.80
CA ASN A 319 19.60 0.31 9.46
C ASN A 319 21.06 -0.15 9.47
N LYS A 320 21.85 0.28 10.46
CA LYS A 320 23.27 -0.11 10.60
C LYS A 320 23.46 -1.43 11.34
N ARG A 321 22.45 -1.91 12.06
CA ARG A 321 22.50 -3.11 12.93
C ARG A 321 23.59 -3.03 14.00
N THR A 322 23.92 -1.82 14.41
CA THR A 322 24.97 -1.58 15.40
C THR A 322 24.74 -0.26 16.14
N ALA A 323 25.20 -0.22 17.39
CA ALA A 323 25.17 0.94 18.27
C ALA A 323 26.40 0.92 19.19
N LYS A 324 26.82 2.10 19.67
CA LYS A 324 27.89 2.19 20.68
C LYS A 324 27.42 1.70 22.06
N SER A 325 26.14 1.88 22.37
CA SER A 325 25.55 1.48 23.65
C SER A 325 25.49 -0.04 23.77
N LYS A 326 26.09 -0.59 24.84
CA LYS A 326 26.05 -2.03 25.15
C LYS A 326 24.62 -2.50 25.39
N ARG A 327 23.80 -1.68 26.06
CA ARG A 327 22.38 -1.94 26.33
C ARG A 327 21.60 -2.09 25.03
N VAL A 328 21.72 -1.13 24.12
CA VAL A 328 21.06 -1.18 22.81
C VAL A 328 21.55 -2.40 22.03
N MET A 329 22.85 -2.70 22.05
CA MET A 329 23.40 -3.88 21.38
C MET A 329 22.90 -5.21 21.95
N ALA A 330 22.55 -5.28 23.24
CA ALA A 330 21.93 -6.46 23.82
C ALA A 330 20.57 -6.78 23.19
N PHE A 331 19.87 -5.77 22.65
CA PHE A 331 18.57 -5.91 21.98
C PHE A 331 18.71 -6.03 20.45
N ILE A 332 19.71 -5.37 19.85
CA ILE A 332 19.96 -5.47 18.41
C ILE A 332 20.45 -6.87 18.02
N ARG A 333 21.24 -7.55 18.85
CA ARG A 333 21.72 -8.91 18.57
C ARG A 333 20.58 -9.94 18.40
N PRO A 334 19.66 -10.10 19.36
CA PRO A 334 18.53 -11.02 19.19
C PRO A 334 17.61 -10.59 18.04
N LEU A 335 17.39 -9.28 17.85
CA LEU A 335 16.66 -8.77 16.68
C LEU A 335 17.28 -9.26 15.35
N VAL A 336 18.60 -9.12 15.19
CA VAL A 336 19.32 -9.59 14.01
C VAL A 336 19.27 -11.12 13.91
N LEU A 337 19.39 -11.85 15.02
CA LEU A 337 19.29 -13.31 15.00
C LEU A 337 17.92 -13.78 14.49
N PHE A 338 16.82 -13.21 14.99
CA PHE A 338 15.48 -13.52 14.50
C PHE A 338 15.33 -13.18 13.01
N THR A 339 15.89 -12.06 12.55
CA THR A 339 15.86 -11.74 11.11
C THR A 339 16.54 -12.79 10.26
N MET A 340 17.64 -13.35 10.74
CA MET A 340 18.36 -14.39 10.02
C MET A 340 17.62 -15.72 10.05
N GLN A 341 17.14 -16.14 11.23
CA GLN A 341 16.45 -17.42 11.41
C GLN A 341 15.15 -17.51 10.61
N HIS A 342 14.42 -16.40 10.51
CA HIS A 342 13.12 -16.35 9.81
C HIS A 342 13.21 -15.69 8.43
N ASN A 343 14.41 -15.41 7.92
CA ASN A 343 14.62 -14.75 6.64
C ASN A 343 13.80 -13.45 6.48
N ILE A 344 13.86 -12.58 7.49
CA ILE A 344 13.15 -11.30 7.54
C ILE A 344 14.15 -10.20 7.21
N GLN A 345 13.76 -9.22 6.38
CA GLN A 345 14.57 -8.02 6.15
C GLN A 345 13.92 -6.82 6.81
N PHE A 346 14.68 -6.07 7.60
CA PHE A 346 14.24 -4.81 8.20
C PHE A 346 14.98 -3.60 7.66
N LYS A 347 14.23 -2.53 7.51
CA LYS A 347 14.71 -1.17 7.28
C LYS A 347 13.88 -0.22 8.12
N ALA A 348 14.46 0.89 8.53
CA ALA A 348 13.76 1.97 9.19
C ALA A 348 13.80 3.24 8.33
N GLN A 349 12.70 3.98 8.29
CA GLN A 349 12.59 5.28 7.65
C GLN A 349 12.01 6.29 8.65
N HIS A 350 12.57 7.49 8.65
CA HIS A 350 12.04 8.59 9.43
C HIS A 350 10.70 9.07 8.93
N ILE A 351 9.86 9.47 9.86
CA ILE A 351 8.65 10.22 9.58
C ILE A 351 8.46 11.31 10.63
N ASP A 352 7.90 12.45 10.23
CA ASP A 352 7.61 13.53 11.16
C ASP A 352 6.32 13.21 11.92
N GLY A 353 6.46 12.63 13.11
CA GLY A 353 5.39 12.36 14.08
C GLY A 353 4.24 11.49 13.54
N CYS A 354 4.28 10.18 13.81
CA CYS A 354 3.13 9.32 13.59
C CYS A 354 2.25 9.27 14.84
N LYS A 355 0.95 9.52 14.69
CA LYS A 355 -0.02 9.21 15.74
C LYS A 355 -0.28 7.71 15.76
N ASN A 356 0.45 6.99 16.61
CA ASN A 356 0.25 5.57 16.87
C ASN A 356 -0.68 5.37 18.08
N GLU A 357 -1.92 5.83 17.96
CA GLU A 357 -2.88 5.90 19.07
C GLU A 357 -3.19 4.51 19.68
N ILE A 358 -3.16 3.46 18.86
CA ILE A 358 -3.39 2.07 19.31
C ILE A 358 -2.24 1.66 20.24
N ALA A 359 -0.99 1.67 19.76
CA ALA A 359 0.13 1.25 20.60
C ALA A 359 0.37 2.20 21.80
N ASP A 360 0.09 3.50 21.66
CA ASP A 360 0.13 4.47 22.77
C ASP A 360 -0.86 4.12 23.87
N SER A 361 -2.09 3.72 23.51
CA SER A 361 -3.07 3.28 24.50
C SER A 361 -2.64 1.99 25.22
N ILE A 362 -1.96 1.07 24.52
CA ILE A 362 -1.43 -0.17 25.09
C ILE A 362 -0.23 0.12 26.01
N SER A 363 0.74 0.92 25.56
CA SER A 363 1.96 1.25 26.32
C SER A 363 1.64 1.99 27.63
N ARG A 364 0.51 2.71 27.66
CA ARG A 364 -0.02 3.44 28.83
C ARG A 364 -1.06 2.67 29.64
N PHE A 365 -1.31 1.39 29.34
CA PHE A 365 -2.29 0.56 30.05
C PHE A 365 -3.73 1.12 30.02
N GLN A 366 -4.07 1.89 28.99
CA GLN A 366 -5.39 2.50 28.81
C GLN A 366 -6.34 1.56 28.07
N LEU A 367 -6.64 0.39 28.66
CA LEU A 367 -7.40 -0.68 28.01
C LEU A 367 -8.75 -0.23 27.46
N LYS A 368 -9.47 0.67 28.13
CA LYS A 368 -10.73 1.21 27.63
C LYS A 368 -10.54 1.94 26.29
N ARG A 369 -9.57 2.85 26.22
CA ARG A 369 -9.22 3.59 25.00
C ARG A 369 -8.72 2.65 23.90
N PHE A 370 -7.90 1.66 24.26
CA PHE A 370 -7.45 0.62 23.32
C PHE A 370 -8.64 -0.11 22.68
N ARG A 371 -9.63 -0.53 23.48
CA ARG A 371 -10.83 -1.23 22.98
C ARG A 371 -11.72 -0.36 22.10
N GLU A 372 -11.78 0.95 22.35
CA GLU A 372 -12.47 1.90 21.48
C GLU A 372 -11.75 2.06 20.13
N LEU A 373 -10.41 2.05 20.13
CA LEU A 373 -9.57 2.21 18.93
C LEU A 373 -9.46 0.93 18.10
N ALA A 374 -9.46 -0.24 18.74
CA ALA A 374 -9.32 -1.56 18.11
C ALA A 374 -10.37 -2.56 18.65
N PRO A 375 -11.66 -2.38 18.33
CA PRO A 375 -12.74 -3.20 18.88
C PRO A 375 -12.68 -4.68 18.48
N GLY A 376 -12.07 -4.98 17.33
CA GLY A 376 -11.86 -6.34 16.84
C GLY A 376 -10.61 -7.04 17.38
N ALA A 377 -9.82 -6.40 18.26
CA ALA A 377 -8.62 -6.99 18.81
C ALA A 377 -8.95 -8.16 19.78
N GLU A 378 -8.05 -9.13 19.86
CA GLU A 378 -8.21 -10.30 20.74
C GLU A 378 -8.47 -9.90 22.21
N SER A 379 -9.28 -10.67 22.92
CA SER A 379 -9.72 -10.33 24.29
C SER A 379 -8.60 -10.39 25.33
N VAL A 380 -7.57 -11.21 25.08
CA VAL A 380 -6.42 -11.45 25.96
C VAL A 380 -5.14 -11.03 25.21
N PRO A 381 -4.14 -10.45 25.89
CA PRO A 381 -2.86 -10.16 25.26
C PRO A 381 -2.04 -11.43 25.01
N GLU A 382 -1.14 -11.37 24.04
CA GLU A 382 -0.11 -12.37 23.80
C GLU A 382 0.82 -12.48 25.03
N ASN A 383 1.29 -13.69 25.29
CA ASN A 383 2.20 -13.95 26.40
C ASN A 383 3.59 -13.38 26.10
N ASN A 384 4.17 -12.65 27.06
CA ASN A 384 5.55 -12.19 26.97
C ASN A 384 6.51 -13.40 27.13
N PRO A 385 7.33 -13.78 26.13
CA PRO A 385 8.21 -14.95 26.21
C PRO A 385 9.24 -14.85 27.34
N GLU A 386 9.63 -16.00 27.92
CA GLU A 386 10.55 -16.05 29.07
C GLU A 386 11.92 -15.45 28.69
N GLU A 387 12.42 -15.76 27.50
CA GLU A 387 13.69 -15.27 26.99
C GLU A 387 13.71 -13.74 26.84
N PHE A 388 12.56 -13.14 26.51
CA PHE A 388 12.43 -11.69 26.46
C PHE A 388 12.45 -11.07 27.87
N ARG A 389 11.77 -11.70 28.84
CA ARG A 389 11.78 -11.24 30.24
C ARG A 389 13.17 -11.32 30.83
N ASP A 390 13.87 -12.43 30.60
CA ASP A 390 15.25 -12.61 31.04
C ASP A 390 16.19 -11.59 30.41
N LEU A 391 16.02 -11.29 29.12
CA LEU A 391 16.78 -10.23 28.45
C LEU A 391 16.58 -8.87 29.13
N ILE A 392 15.34 -8.50 29.46
CA ILE A 392 15.02 -7.25 30.17
C ILE A 392 15.65 -7.24 31.58
N LEU A 393 15.52 -8.33 32.33
CA LEU A 393 16.04 -8.44 33.69
C LEU A 393 17.58 -8.49 33.74
N SER A 394 18.23 -8.97 32.67
CA SER A 394 19.69 -9.04 32.57
C SER A 394 20.37 -7.68 32.42
N LEU A 395 19.62 -6.62 32.12
CA LEU A 395 20.17 -5.28 31.95
C LEU A 395 20.68 -4.75 33.29
N LYS A 396 21.99 -4.50 33.36
CA LYS A 396 22.62 -3.85 34.51
C LYS A 396 22.05 -2.45 34.68
N GLN A 397 21.64 -2.12 35.90
CA GLN A 397 20.89 -0.91 36.25
C GLN A 397 21.71 0.39 36.09
N THR A 398 23.03 0.31 35.88
CA THR A 398 23.98 1.43 35.98
C THR A 398 24.70 1.81 34.69
N ASP A 399 24.53 1.10 33.57
CA ASP A 399 25.26 1.37 32.32
C ASP A 399 24.68 2.49 31.44
#